data_AF-A0A819NWT9-F1
#
_entry.id   AF-A0A819NWT9-F1
#
_cell.length_a   1.000
_cell.length_b   1.000
_cell.length_c   1.000
_cell.angle_alpha   90.00
_cell.angle_beta   90.00
_cell.angle_gamma   90.00
#
_symmetry.space_group_name_H-M   'P 1'
#
loop_
_entity.id
_entity.type
_entity.pdbx_description
1 polymer ?
#
loop_
_entity_poly.entity_id
_entity_poly.type
_entity_poly.pdbx_seq_one_letter_code
_entity_poly.pdbx_strand_id
1 'polypeptide(L)'
;MKTGRYYRPNGKQVVLYDQIPNNGSFDKMNHVRPDDRTLEELFQKTIATMDLPPDKMKMLRDFPAEKKWDIIRDRDQVIAKHPPEYYINGLQTYIRGANLVEKASTLKKKQPVELSTQLLSSLEISLRTNNIGWVHDYLNTTNKGLDVLLDYLKTSLEVMREVESSDESMCSSAINGNTHYPDENSPGVSKGPTLSRSDAKRLHRKLKKYQIGEATDDVRLCIMCLRAIMNNQNGFNLVIQHTSALNYITLSLQHKNYRCKALILELLAAVCLVELGHDVVLAAFDNFRIKCQEKHRFEILMKSFTQPSEFNVDYMVACMQFINIIVHSVQDMNYRVYLQEEFKLLGLDECLKKYLEIHSECDLFILQIHAFLDNYFDVGQLLEDSETKQQAIGKVSELEEQLAITNERIQELESGNSNKI
;
A
#
# COMPACT_ATOMS: atom_id res chain seq x y z
N MET A 1 -47.85 48.46 -7.73
CA MET A 1 -46.78 49.50 -7.61
C MET A 1 -45.67 48.86 -6.77
N LYS A 2 -44.46 48.57 -7.24
CA LYS A 2 -43.56 49.28 -8.14
C LYS A 2 -42.92 48.34 -9.18
N THR A 3 -42.74 48.88 -10.36
CA THR A 3 -42.05 48.37 -11.53
C THR A 3 -40.54 48.64 -11.46
N GLY A 4 -39.72 47.77 -12.05
CA GLY A 4 -38.33 48.05 -12.38
C GLY A 4 -37.92 47.26 -13.62
N ARG A 5 -37.77 47.93 -14.76
CA ARG A 5 -37.31 47.41 -16.06
C ARG A 5 -35.79 47.63 -16.18
N TYR A 6 -35.08 46.70 -16.81
CA TYR A 6 -33.84 46.95 -17.55
C TYR A 6 -33.84 46.16 -18.86
N TYR A 7 -33.43 46.82 -19.96
CA TYR A 7 -33.34 46.28 -21.33
C TYR A 7 -31.88 46.33 -21.84
N ARG A 8 -31.42 45.18 -22.38
CA ARG A 8 -30.52 44.84 -23.55
C ARG A 8 -29.18 45.59 -23.78
N PRO A 9 -28.08 44.91 -24.25
CA PRO A 9 -27.93 44.59 -25.69
C PRO A 9 -27.08 43.35 -26.09
N ASN A 10 -27.54 42.68 -27.16
CA ASN A 10 -26.83 41.89 -28.19
C ASN A 10 -25.58 41.05 -27.86
N GLY A 11 -25.75 39.72 -27.95
CA GLY A 11 -25.11 38.99 -29.05
C GLY A 11 -23.98 38.01 -28.76
N LYS A 12 -24.17 37.01 -27.89
CA LYS A 12 -23.60 35.65 -28.05
C LYS A 12 -24.55 34.60 -27.46
N GLN A 13 -24.82 33.56 -28.24
CA GLN A 13 -25.73 32.45 -27.93
C GLN A 13 -25.10 31.59 -26.83
N VAL A 14 -25.70 31.57 -25.64
CA VAL A 14 -25.36 30.63 -24.56
C VAL A 14 -26.37 29.51 -24.62
N VAL A 15 -25.93 28.29 -24.95
CA VAL A 15 -26.73 27.07 -24.79
C VAL A 15 -26.83 26.83 -23.29
N LEU A 16 -27.94 27.28 -22.70
CA LEU A 16 -28.36 26.90 -21.35
C LEU A 16 -28.89 25.46 -21.46
N TYR A 17 -28.26 24.53 -20.76
CA TYR A 17 -28.88 23.23 -20.49
C TYR A 17 -30.21 23.50 -19.77
N ASP A 18 -31.30 23.04 -20.38
CA ASP A 18 -32.65 23.24 -19.89
C ASP A 18 -32.77 22.83 -18.43
N GLN A 19 -33.30 23.76 -17.65
CA GLN A 19 -33.82 23.53 -16.32
C GLN A 19 -35.00 22.56 -16.47
N ILE A 20 -34.84 21.34 -15.95
CA ILE A 20 -35.95 20.41 -15.74
C ILE A 20 -36.95 21.10 -14.79
N PRO A 21 -38.24 21.22 -15.16
CA PRO A 21 -39.21 21.93 -14.35
C PRO A 21 -39.50 21.16 -13.07
N ASN A 22 -39.42 21.89 -11.97
CA ASN A 22 -39.91 21.49 -10.66
C ASN A 22 -41.43 21.30 -10.72
N ASN A 23 -41.88 20.05 -10.90
CA ASN A 23 -43.28 19.68 -10.76
C ASN A 23 -43.39 18.65 -9.63
N GLY A 24 -44.09 19.04 -8.58
CA GLY A 24 -44.53 18.15 -7.52
C GLY A 24 -45.46 17.09 -8.09
N SER A 25 -44.89 15.93 -8.36
CA SER A 25 -45.47 14.59 -8.31
C SER A 25 -44.29 13.67 -8.57
N PHE A 26 -43.79 13.00 -7.53
CA PHE A 26 -42.93 11.84 -7.72
C PHE A 26 -43.79 10.78 -8.40
N ASP A 27 -43.84 10.83 -9.73
CA ASP A 27 -44.47 9.82 -10.55
C ASP A 27 -43.76 8.50 -10.28
N LYS A 28 -44.53 7.60 -9.65
CA LYS A 28 -44.26 6.18 -9.55
C LYS A 28 -44.27 5.58 -10.96
N MET A 29 -43.24 5.86 -11.76
CA MET A 29 -43.11 5.32 -13.10
C MET A 29 -42.36 3.99 -13.02
N ASN A 30 -43.11 2.91 -13.24
CA ASN A 30 -42.69 1.55 -13.63
C ASN A 30 -42.11 0.61 -12.55
N HIS A 31 -43.03 0.06 -11.76
CA HIS A 31 -42.83 -1.08 -10.85
C HIS A 31 -43.00 -2.46 -11.53
N VAL A 32 -42.98 -2.54 -12.86
CA VAL A 32 -43.22 -3.79 -13.59
C VAL A 32 -41.87 -4.41 -13.94
N ARG A 33 -41.66 -5.66 -13.49
CA ARG A 33 -40.48 -6.46 -13.86
C ARG A 33 -40.41 -6.54 -15.39
N PRO A 34 -39.27 -6.18 -16.01
CA PRO A 34 -39.05 -6.37 -17.44
C PRO A 34 -39.19 -7.84 -17.84
N ASP A 35 -39.32 -8.09 -19.14
CA ASP A 35 -39.24 -9.45 -19.67
C ASP A 35 -37.91 -10.11 -19.29
N ASP A 36 -37.92 -11.44 -19.16
CA ASP A 36 -36.79 -12.18 -18.60
C ASP A 36 -35.48 -11.97 -19.40
N ARG A 37 -35.57 -11.66 -20.70
CA ARG A 37 -34.41 -11.33 -21.53
C ARG A 37 -33.84 -9.95 -21.19
N THR A 38 -34.68 -8.91 -21.18
CA THR A 38 -34.24 -7.55 -20.81
C THR A 38 -33.73 -7.50 -19.37
N LEU A 39 -34.35 -8.24 -18.46
CA LEU A 39 -33.89 -8.37 -17.08
C LEU A 39 -32.47 -8.92 -17.00
N GLU A 40 -32.16 -9.98 -17.76
CA GLU A 40 -30.83 -10.59 -17.77
C GLU A 40 -29.78 -9.65 -18.39
N GLU A 41 -30.13 -8.92 -19.46
CA GLU A 41 -29.25 -7.91 -20.07
C GLU A 41 -28.94 -6.75 -19.07
N LEU A 42 -29.94 -6.26 -18.35
CA LEU A 42 -29.78 -5.24 -17.30
C LEU A 42 -28.99 -5.76 -16.10
N PHE A 43 -29.20 -7.02 -15.73
CA PHE A 43 -28.50 -7.68 -14.63
C PHE A 43 -27.01 -7.85 -14.95
N GLN A 44 -26.68 -8.30 -16.16
CA GLN A 44 -25.30 -8.41 -16.64
C GLN A 44 -24.59 -7.06 -16.65
N LYS A 45 -25.25 -6.01 -17.16
CA LYS A 45 -24.72 -4.64 -17.11
C LYS A 45 -24.50 -4.18 -15.67
N THR A 46 -25.37 -4.57 -14.75
CA THR A 46 -25.26 -4.25 -13.32
C THR A 46 -24.07 -4.93 -12.66
N ILE A 47 -23.94 -6.24 -12.82
CA ILE A 47 -22.80 -6.99 -12.29
C ILE A 47 -21.47 -6.44 -12.81
N ALA A 48 -21.40 -6.12 -14.11
CA ALA A 48 -20.19 -5.58 -14.72
C ALA A 48 -19.72 -4.26 -14.07
N THR A 49 -20.63 -3.48 -13.48
CA THR A 49 -20.26 -2.23 -12.80
C THR A 49 -19.87 -2.38 -11.32
N MET A 50 -19.99 -3.58 -10.77
CA MET A 50 -19.72 -3.85 -9.34
C MET A 50 -18.31 -4.40 -9.08
N ASP A 51 -17.51 -4.66 -10.13
CA ASP A 51 -16.12 -5.17 -10.03
C ASP A 51 -15.99 -6.42 -9.12
N LEU A 52 -16.89 -7.38 -9.32
CA LEU A 52 -16.96 -8.58 -8.49
C LEU A 52 -16.01 -9.68 -9.00
N PRO A 53 -15.40 -10.48 -8.11
CA PRO A 53 -14.65 -11.67 -8.49
C PRO A 53 -15.47 -12.67 -9.32
N PRO A 54 -14.85 -13.43 -10.25
CA PRO A 54 -15.54 -14.39 -11.14
C PRO A 54 -16.47 -15.37 -10.42
N ASP A 55 -16.06 -15.86 -9.24
CA ASP A 55 -16.83 -16.82 -8.45
C ASP A 55 -18.11 -16.19 -7.89
N LYS A 56 -18.03 -14.94 -7.41
CA LYS A 56 -19.20 -14.20 -6.93
C LYS A 56 -20.15 -13.84 -8.07
N MET A 57 -19.61 -13.48 -9.24
CA MET A 57 -20.42 -13.25 -10.43
C MET A 57 -21.16 -14.53 -10.85
N LYS A 58 -20.50 -15.70 -10.77
CA LYS A 58 -21.14 -16.99 -11.08
C LYS A 58 -22.29 -17.29 -10.12
N MET A 59 -22.07 -17.13 -8.81
CA MET A 59 -23.13 -17.34 -7.82
C MET A 59 -24.34 -16.42 -8.04
N LEU A 60 -24.10 -15.15 -8.40
CA LEU A 60 -25.17 -14.18 -8.66
C LEU A 60 -25.96 -14.49 -9.96
N ARG A 61 -25.35 -15.12 -10.95
CA ARG A 61 -26.06 -15.53 -12.19
C ARG A 61 -27.13 -16.59 -11.92
N ASP A 62 -26.95 -17.42 -10.90
CA ASP A 62 -27.87 -18.50 -10.54
C ASP A 62 -29.06 -17.99 -9.70
N PHE A 63 -29.16 -16.69 -9.43
CA PHE A 63 -30.26 -16.12 -8.65
C PHE A 63 -31.60 -16.15 -9.39
N PRO A 64 -32.71 -16.37 -8.68
CA PRO A 64 -34.05 -16.25 -9.26
C PRO A 64 -34.30 -14.81 -9.73
N ALA A 65 -35.15 -14.67 -10.77
CA ALA A 65 -35.44 -13.40 -11.44
C ALA A 65 -35.90 -12.29 -10.48
N GLU A 66 -36.64 -12.63 -9.44
CA GLU A 66 -37.09 -11.67 -8.42
C GLU A 66 -35.92 -11.02 -7.68
N LYS A 67 -34.95 -11.81 -7.24
CA LYS A 67 -33.74 -11.30 -6.57
C LYS A 67 -32.87 -10.49 -7.52
N LYS A 68 -32.75 -10.89 -8.79
CA LYS A 68 -32.03 -10.12 -9.81
C LYS A 68 -32.66 -8.75 -10.02
N TRP A 69 -33.99 -8.69 -10.05
CA TRP A 69 -34.73 -7.44 -10.19
C TRP A 69 -34.59 -6.52 -8.96
N ASP A 70 -34.65 -7.09 -7.75
CA ASP A 70 -34.39 -6.34 -6.52
C ASP A 70 -32.98 -5.71 -6.52
N ILE A 71 -31.95 -6.46 -6.95
CA ILE A 71 -30.57 -5.94 -7.06
C ILE A 71 -30.47 -4.77 -8.04
N ILE A 72 -31.15 -4.85 -9.19
CA ILE A 72 -31.16 -3.77 -10.18
C ILE A 72 -31.86 -2.53 -9.61
N ARG A 73 -33.03 -2.72 -9.00
CA ARG A 73 -33.80 -1.61 -8.39
C ARG A 73 -33.00 -0.91 -7.30
N ASP A 74 -32.38 -1.68 -6.42
CA ASP A 74 -31.67 -1.15 -5.28
C ASP A 74 -30.40 -0.40 -5.74
N ARG A 75 -29.76 -0.84 -6.84
CA ARG A 75 -28.67 -0.10 -7.47
C ARG A 75 -29.09 1.29 -7.95
N ASP A 76 -30.22 1.41 -8.64
CA ASP A 76 -30.67 2.68 -9.21
C ASP A 76 -31.02 3.73 -8.14
N GLN A 77 -31.20 3.30 -6.89
CA GLN A 77 -31.40 4.19 -5.74
C GLN A 77 -30.07 4.70 -5.14
N VAL A 78 -28.94 4.06 -5.43
CA VAL A 78 -27.63 4.44 -4.90
C VAL A 78 -26.97 5.45 -5.84
N ILE A 79 -27.16 6.73 -5.54
CA ILE A 79 -26.49 7.83 -6.25
C ILE A 79 -25.29 8.29 -5.44
N ALA A 80 -24.14 8.45 -6.10
CA ALA A 80 -22.93 8.99 -5.49
C ALA A 80 -23.21 10.37 -4.88
N LYS A 81 -22.73 10.60 -3.65
CA LYS A 81 -22.93 11.86 -2.93
C LYS A 81 -22.38 13.07 -3.70
N HIS A 82 -21.18 12.93 -4.25
CA HIS A 82 -20.51 13.95 -5.05
C HIS A 82 -19.78 13.33 -6.24
N PRO A 83 -19.62 14.07 -7.35
CA PRO A 83 -18.84 13.62 -8.50
C PRO A 83 -17.32 13.71 -8.22
N PRO A 84 -16.45 12.99 -8.97
CA PRO A 84 -15.00 12.98 -8.75
C PRO A 84 -14.36 14.38 -8.67
N GLU A 85 -14.83 15.32 -9.49
CA GLU A 85 -14.29 16.67 -9.60
C GLU A 85 -14.41 17.45 -8.29
N TYR A 86 -15.42 17.16 -7.46
CA TYR A 86 -15.57 17.78 -6.15
C TYR A 86 -14.34 17.51 -5.27
N TYR A 87 -13.96 16.23 -5.16
CA TYR A 87 -12.84 15.79 -4.35
C TYR A 87 -11.51 16.28 -4.91
N ILE A 88 -11.33 16.18 -6.23
CA ILE A 88 -10.11 16.62 -6.92
C ILE A 88 -9.87 18.12 -6.72
N ASN A 89 -10.90 18.95 -6.94
CA ASN A 89 -10.79 20.40 -6.73
C ASN A 89 -10.54 20.75 -5.26
N GLY A 90 -11.14 20.00 -4.33
CA GLY A 90 -10.89 20.13 -2.91
C GLY A 90 -9.43 19.86 -2.55
N LEU A 91 -8.88 18.71 -2.95
CA LEU A 91 -7.48 18.34 -2.71
C LEU A 91 -6.51 19.34 -3.35
N GLN A 92 -6.75 19.74 -4.60
CA GLN A 92 -5.94 20.76 -5.27
C GLN A 92 -5.98 22.12 -4.54
N THR A 93 -7.08 22.46 -3.88
CA THR A 93 -7.17 23.69 -3.09
C THR A 93 -6.27 23.60 -1.86
N TYR A 94 -6.21 22.45 -1.18
CA TYR A 94 -5.29 22.25 -0.06
C TYR A 94 -3.82 22.17 -0.52
N ILE A 95 -3.52 21.50 -1.64
CA ILE A 95 -2.16 21.49 -2.23
C ILE A 95 -1.71 22.92 -2.54
N ARG A 96 -2.55 23.71 -3.23
CA ARG A 96 -2.26 25.12 -3.51
C ARG A 96 -2.14 25.94 -2.23
N GLY A 97 -3.01 25.69 -1.24
CA GLY A 97 -2.94 26.34 0.07
C GLY A 97 -1.64 26.06 0.80
N ALA A 98 -1.14 24.81 0.74
CA ALA A 98 0.14 24.38 1.29
C ALA A 98 1.33 24.95 0.50
N ASN A 99 1.28 24.96 -0.83
CA ASN A 99 2.36 25.49 -1.68
C ASN A 99 2.45 27.03 -1.65
N LEU A 100 1.32 27.74 -1.47
CA LEU A 100 1.29 29.19 -1.28
C LEU A 100 1.81 29.63 0.11
N VAL A 101 2.17 28.69 1.00
CA VAL A 101 2.83 28.97 2.27
C VAL A 101 4.22 29.59 2.07
N GLU A 102 4.87 29.35 0.92
CA GLU A 102 6.18 29.93 0.57
C GLU A 102 6.11 31.39 0.07
N LYS A 103 5.02 31.82 -0.59
CA LYS A 103 4.94 33.13 -1.24
C LYS A 103 3.53 33.74 -1.13
N ALA A 104 3.42 34.76 -0.26
CA ALA A 104 2.51 35.92 -0.33
C ALA A 104 1.66 36.21 0.93
N SER A 105 1.86 37.44 1.41
CA SER A 105 1.06 38.24 2.33
C SER A 105 -0.24 38.77 1.71
N THR A 106 -0.68 38.27 0.56
CA THR A 106 -1.70 38.92 -0.26
C THR A 106 -2.58 37.91 -0.98
N LEU A 107 -3.56 37.31 -0.29
CA LEU A 107 -4.75 36.74 -0.97
C LEU A 107 -5.95 36.69 -0.01
N LYS A 108 -7.09 37.17 -0.54
CA LYS A 108 -8.39 37.26 0.13
C LYS A 108 -8.95 35.86 0.40
N LYS A 109 -9.55 35.70 1.57
CA LYS A 109 -10.27 34.50 2.06
C LYS A 109 -11.11 33.84 0.96
N LYS A 110 -10.67 32.68 0.45
CA LYS A 110 -11.58 31.62 0.02
C LYS A 110 -11.29 30.44 0.93
N GLN A 111 -12.17 30.23 1.91
CA GLN A 111 -12.06 29.14 2.88
C GLN A 111 -12.50 27.83 2.23
N PRO A 112 -11.76 26.73 2.42
CA PRO A 112 -12.37 25.41 2.41
C PRO A 112 -13.50 25.38 3.45
N VAL A 113 -14.68 24.87 3.06
CA VAL A 113 -15.85 24.79 3.95
C VAL A 113 -15.79 23.54 4.85
N GLU A 114 -15.01 22.53 4.44
CA GLU A 114 -14.84 21.22 5.08
C GLU A 114 -13.37 21.02 5.50
N LEU A 115 -13.11 20.14 6.49
CA LEU A 115 -11.74 19.74 6.88
C LEU A 115 -11.14 18.78 5.84
N SER A 116 -9.83 18.86 5.58
CA SER A 116 -9.18 17.94 4.61
C SER A 116 -9.39 16.46 4.96
N THR A 117 -9.32 16.11 6.24
CA THR A 117 -9.56 14.75 6.75
C THR A 117 -10.98 14.27 6.46
N GLN A 118 -11.98 15.15 6.52
CA GLN A 118 -13.37 14.80 6.20
C GLN A 118 -13.55 14.60 4.70
N LEU A 119 -12.94 15.47 3.89
CA LEU A 119 -12.93 15.32 2.43
C LEU A 119 -12.29 14.00 2.01
N LEU A 120 -11.11 13.67 2.57
CA LEU A 120 -10.39 12.42 2.29
C LEU A 120 -11.17 11.19 2.78
N SER A 121 -11.79 11.26 3.94
CA SER A 121 -12.64 10.19 4.46
C SER A 121 -13.84 9.94 3.53
N SER A 122 -14.50 11.01 3.08
CA SER A 122 -15.59 10.89 2.11
C SER A 122 -15.12 10.41 0.73
N LEU A 123 -13.90 10.77 0.32
CA LEU A 123 -13.27 10.27 -0.92
C LEU A 123 -12.97 8.78 -0.82
N GLU A 124 -12.38 8.32 0.28
CA GLU A 124 -12.10 6.90 0.54
C GLU A 124 -13.37 6.07 0.41
N ILE A 125 -14.45 6.50 1.06
CA ILE A 125 -15.74 5.83 1.01
C ILE A 125 -16.23 5.80 -0.44
N SER A 126 -16.17 6.93 -1.15
CA SER A 126 -16.62 7.02 -2.55
C SER A 126 -15.84 6.08 -3.48
N LEU A 127 -14.51 6.00 -3.32
CA LEU A 127 -13.66 5.09 -4.11
C LEU A 127 -13.98 3.61 -3.82
N ARG A 128 -14.36 3.27 -2.59
CA ARG A 128 -14.61 1.88 -2.18
C ARG A 128 -16.04 1.41 -2.44
N THR A 129 -17.04 2.28 -2.34
CA THR A 129 -18.46 1.87 -2.33
C THR A 129 -19.26 2.32 -3.54
N ASN A 130 -18.79 3.29 -4.32
CA ASN A 130 -19.49 3.65 -5.56
C ASN A 130 -19.25 2.60 -6.64
N ASN A 131 -20.02 2.68 -7.72
CA ASN A 131 -19.81 1.83 -8.89
C ASN A 131 -18.41 2.05 -9.50
N ILE A 132 -17.91 1.04 -10.20
CA ILE A 132 -16.56 1.10 -10.77
C ILE A 132 -16.40 2.20 -11.84
N GLY A 133 -17.48 2.61 -12.49
CA GLY A 133 -17.50 3.75 -13.41
C GLY A 133 -17.05 5.05 -12.74
N TRP A 134 -17.47 5.28 -11.48
CA TRP A 134 -17.02 6.43 -10.69
C TRP A 134 -15.50 6.42 -10.47
N VAL A 135 -14.92 5.25 -10.21
CA VAL A 135 -13.47 5.08 -10.03
C VAL A 135 -12.74 5.29 -11.37
N HIS A 136 -13.28 4.77 -12.48
CA HIS A 136 -12.74 5.06 -13.80
C HIS A 136 -12.78 6.56 -14.13
N ASP A 137 -13.87 7.24 -13.81
CA ASP A 137 -13.99 8.69 -14.01
C ASP A 137 -13.01 9.48 -13.14
N TYR A 138 -12.74 9.02 -11.91
CA TYR A 138 -11.72 9.62 -11.04
C TYR A 138 -10.29 9.46 -11.63
N LEU A 139 -9.99 8.27 -12.17
CA LEU A 139 -8.65 7.91 -12.67
C LEU A 139 -8.39 8.29 -14.13
N ASN A 140 -9.39 8.76 -14.86
CA ASN A 140 -9.26 9.04 -16.29
C ASN A 140 -8.25 10.17 -16.58
N THR A 141 -7.87 10.31 -17.85
CA THR A 141 -6.88 11.29 -18.32
C THR A 141 -7.32 12.75 -18.17
N THR A 142 -8.62 13.00 -17.99
CA THR A 142 -9.19 14.35 -17.82
C THR A 142 -9.07 14.80 -16.37
N ASN A 143 -9.48 13.94 -15.44
CA ASN A 143 -9.56 14.22 -14.03
C ASN A 143 -8.23 14.02 -13.30
N LYS A 144 -7.41 13.05 -13.74
CA LYS A 144 -6.08 12.76 -13.18
C LYS A 144 -6.09 12.65 -11.65
N GLY A 145 -7.13 12.03 -11.10
CA GLY A 145 -7.36 11.98 -9.65
C GLY A 145 -6.24 11.26 -8.90
N LEU A 146 -5.57 10.29 -9.54
CA LEU A 146 -4.41 9.61 -8.96
C LEU A 146 -3.25 10.59 -8.73
N ASP A 147 -2.89 11.38 -9.73
CA ASP A 147 -1.79 12.36 -9.63
C ASP A 147 -2.06 13.36 -8.50
N VAL A 148 -3.30 13.88 -8.43
CA VAL A 148 -3.70 14.85 -7.39
C VAL A 148 -3.67 14.23 -5.98
N LEU A 149 -4.10 12.97 -5.84
CA LEU A 149 -4.01 12.25 -4.57
C LEU A 149 -2.56 12.05 -4.13
N LEU A 150 -1.68 11.68 -5.07
CA LEU A 150 -0.25 11.46 -4.79
C LEU A 150 0.47 12.77 -4.47
N ASP A 151 0.15 13.86 -5.16
CA ASP A 151 0.67 15.20 -4.85
C ASP A 151 0.25 15.66 -3.45
N TYR A 152 -0.99 15.38 -3.07
CA TYR A 152 -1.47 15.66 -1.72
C TYR A 152 -0.73 14.80 -0.68
N LEU A 153 -0.64 13.49 -0.90
CA LEU A 153 0.10 12.56 -0.03
C LEU A 153 1.55 13.00 0.17
N LYS A 154 2.25 13.36 -0.91
CA LYS A 154 3.61 13.90 -0.87
C LYS A 154 3.69 15.13 0.04
N THR A 155 2.78 16.09 -0.16
CA THR A 155 2.72 17.32 0.65
C THR A 155 2.47 17.00 2.13
N SER A 156 1.56 16.08 2.42
CA SER A 156 1.27 15.65 3.79
C SER A 156 2.44 14.92 4.45
N LEU A 157 3.21 14.13 3.70
CA LEU A 157 4.44 13.47 4.18
C LEU A 157 5.55 14.49 4.50
N GLU A 158 5.70 15.52 3.67
CA GLU A 158 6.64 16.62 3.93
C GLU A 158 6.27 17.37 5.22
N VAL A 159 4.98 17.71 5.40
CA VAL A 159 4.48 18.35 6.63
C VAL A 159 4.68 17.46 7.86
N MET A 160 4.37 16.16 7.76
CA MET A 160 4.56 15.20 8.85
C MET A 160 6.02 15.16 9.32
N ARG A 161 6.96 15.08 8.37
CA ARG A 161 8.40 15.06 8.65
C ARG A 161 8.89 16.34 9.33
N GLU A 162 8.41 17.51 8.90
CA GLU A 162 8.79 18.79 9.51
C GLU A 162 8.29 18.93 10.96
N VAL A 163 7.09 18.42 11.25
CA VAL A 163 6.54 18.41 12.60
C VAL A 163 7.37 17.50 13.52
N GLU A 164 7.73 16.30 13.06
CA GLU A 164 8.54 15.36 13.85
C GLU A 164 9.95 15.89 14.14
N SER A 165 10.61 16.51 13.14
CA SER A 165 11.92 17.13 13.33
C SER A 165 11.90 18.27 14.36
N SER A 166 10.79 19.01 14.43
CA SER A 166 10.61 20.09 15.39
C SER A 166 10.47 19.58 16.83
N ASP A 167 9.78 18.47 17.03
CA ASP A 167 9.58 17.86 18.35
C ASP A 167 10.89 17.27 18.91
N GLU A 168 11.70 16.61 18.06
CA GLU A 168 13.03 16.10 18.46
C GLU A 168 14.02 17.21 18.85
N SER A 169 13.95 18.36 18.17
CA SER A 169 14.75 19.55 18.52
C SER A 169 14.33 20.15 19.87
N MET A 170 13.05 20.08 20.23
CA MET A 170 12.57 20.56 21.54
C MET A 170 13.01 19.65 22.70
N CYS A 171 13.03 18.33 22.50
CA CYS A 171 13.51 17.38 23.51
C CYS A 171 15.03 17.43 23.72
N SER A 172 15.82 17.56 22.65
CA SER A 172 17.29 17.68 22.76
C SER A 172 17.74 18.99 23.42
N SER A 173 16.99 20.09 23.20
CA SER A 173 17.26 21.39 23.85
C SER A 173 17.01 21.40 25.36
N ALA A 174 16.15 20.52 25.87
CA ALA A 174 15.83 20.40 27.29
C ALA A 174 16.91 19.61 28.07
N ILE A 175 17.76 18.85 27.39
CA ILE A 175 18.79 17.99 28.00
C ILE A 175 20.15 18.71 28.09
N ASN A 176 20.43 19.70 27.23
CA ASN A 176 21.71 20.42 27.20
C ASN A 176 21.80 21.65 28.13
N GLY A 177 21.00 21.69 29.19
CA GLY A 177 21.09 22.70 30.24
C GLY A 177 22.05 22.32 31.36
N ASN A 178 23.33 22.02 31.05
CA ASN A 178 24.51 22.17 31.92
C ASN A 178 25.65 21.26 31.46
N THR A 179 26.59 21.78 30.67
CA THR A 179 28.04 21.61 30.91
C THR A 179 28.81 22.54 29.98
N HIS A 180 29.67 23.36 30.58
CA HIS A 180 30.45 24.41 29.95
C HIS A 180 31.85 23.86 29.70
N TYR A 181 32.26 23.66 28.44
CA TYR A 181 33.67 23.59 28.03
C TYR A 181 33.79 24.10 26.58
N PRO A 182 34.70 25.04 26.28
CA PRO A 182 34.97 25.43 24.90
C PRO A 182 36.04 24.49 24.34
N ASP A 183 35.78 23.90 23.17
CA ASP A 183 36.88 23.35 22.36
C ASP A 183 36.66 23.73 20.90
N GLU A 184 37.61 24.51 20.39
CA GLU A 184 37.73 24.95 19.00
C GLU A 184 38.44 23.85 18.20
N ASN A 185 37.74 23.25 17.23
CA ASN A 185 38.22 22.87 15.89
C ASN A 185 37.50 21.63 15.37
N SER A 186 36.57 21.82 14.41
CA SER A 186 36.40 20.90 13.27
C SER A 186 35.54 21.53 12.17
N PRO A 187 35.79 21.20 10.88
CA PRO A 187 35.32 21.99 9.75
C PRO A 187 33.97 21.52 9.18
N GLY A 188 33.11 22.49 8.91
CA GLY A 188 32.20 22.57 7.75
C GLY A 188 31.37 21.35 7.35
N VAL A 189 30.26 21.10 8.05
CA VAL A 189 29.12 20.34 7.50
C VAL A 189 28.06 21.33 7.02
N SER A 190 27.84 21.35 5.72
CA SER A 190 26.80 22.14 5.04
C SER A 190 25.40 21.72 5.53
N LYS A 191 24.88 22.39 6.56
CA LYS A 191 23.47 22.25 6.96
C LYS A 191 22.60 22.87 5.86
N GLY A 192 21.73 22.06 5.26
CA GLY A 192 20.61 22.56 4.45
C GLY A 192 19.73 23.52 5.26
N PRO A 193 18.82 24.26 4.61
CA PRO A 193 18.09 25.34 5.28
C PRO A 193 17.13 24.76 6.34
N THR A 194 17.54 24.74 7.60
CA THR A 194 16.69 24.42 8.74
C THR A 194 15.87 25.65 9.11
N LEU A 195 14.54 25.55 9.02
CA LEU A 195 13.61 26.61 9.42
C LEU A 195 13.70 26.91 10.93
N SER A 196 13.54 28.17 11.30
CA SER A 196 13.62 28.63 12.69
C SER A 196 12.43 28.11 13.52
N ARG A 197 12.58 28.01 14.85
CA ARG A 197 11.52 27.70 15.84
C ARG A 197 10.27 28.59 15.71
N SER A 198 10.42 29.79 15.15
CA SER A 198 9.31 30.69 14.80
C SER A 198 8.49 30.21 13.60
N ASP A 199 9.09 29.48 12.67
CA ASP A 199 8.49 29.02 11.42
C ASP A 199 7.67 27.74 11.59
N ALA A 200 8.08 26.80 12.46
CA ALA A 200 7.29 25.60 12.78
C ALA A 200 5.97 25.95 13.51
N LYS A 201 6.03 26.86 14.50
CA LYS A 201 4.83 27.39 15.17
C LYS A 201 3.95 28.20 14.20
N ARG A 202 4.55 28.86 13.21
CA ARG A 202 3.85 29.60 12.15
C ARG A 202 3.21 28.64 11.15
N LEU A 203 3.83 27.51 10.82
CA LEU A 203 3.28 26.45 9.98
C LEU A 203 2.07 25.80 10.68
N HIS A 204 2.19 25.38 11.94
CA HIS A 204 1.08 24.82 12.71
C HIS A 204 -0.11 25.79 12.84
N ARG A 205 0.14 27.08 13.12
CA ARG A 205 -0.91 28.13 13.12
C ARG A 205 -1.51 28.39 11.73
N LYS A 206 -0.77 28.14 10.64
CA LYS A 206 -1.21 28.31 9.24
C LYS A 206 -1.96 27.09 8.71
N LEU A 207 -1.57 25.86 9.06
CA LEU A 207 -2.34 24.64 8.77
C LEU A 207 -3.74 24.72 9.38
N LYS A 208 -3.81 25.19 10.64
CA LYS A 208 -5.07 25.52 11.32
C LYS A 208 -5.86 26.66 10.66
N LYS A 209 -5.19 27.60 9.97
CA LYS A 209 -5.83 28.70 9.21
C LYS A 209 -6.48 28.21 7.90
N TYR A 210 -5.98 27.14 7.30
CA TYR A 210 -6.50 26.54 6.06
C TYR A 210 -7.36 25.29 6.29
N GLN A 211 -7.71 24.97 7.54
CA GLN A 211 -8.47 23.76 7.90
C GLN A 211 -7.84 22.46 7.36
N ILE A 212 -6.51 22.44 7.26
CA ILE A 212 -5.77 21.21 6.99
C ILE A 212 -5.80 20.42 8.29
N GLY A 213 -6.30 19.18 8.22
CA GLY A 213 -6.39 18.26 9.34
C GLY A 213 -5.03 17.79 9.85
N GLU A 214 -5.03 16.78 10.72
CA GLU A 214 -3.78 16.22 11.19
C GLU A 214 -3.09 15.48 10.02
N ALA A 215 -1.86 15.87 9.69
CA ALA A 215 -1.14 15.31 8.54
C ALA A 215 -1.00 13.77 8.65
N THR A 216 -0.94 13.24 9.87
CA THR A 216 -0.94 11.81 10.19
C THR A 216 -2.22 11.11 9.71
N ASP A 217 -3.38 11.61 10.13
CA ASP A 217 -4.68 11.07 9.70
C ASP A 217 -4.89 11.19 8.20
N ASP A 218 -4.48 12.31 7.61
CA ASP A 218 -4.60 12.55 6.18
C ASP A 218 -3.72 11.59 5.36
N VAL A 219 -2.47 11.34 5.79
CA VAL A 219 -1.59 10.32 5.16
C VAL A 219 -2.26 8.96 5.21
N ARG A 220 -2.77 8.54 6.38
CA ARG A 220 -3.47 7.26 6.53
C ARG A 220 -4.66 7.14 5.57
N LEU A 221 -5.47 8.19 5.45
CA LEU A 221 -6.63 8.19 4.55
C LEU A 221 -6.21 8.17 3.07
N CYS A 222 -5.12 8.82 2.70
CA CYS A 222 -4.57 8.71 1.34
C CYS A 222 -4.15 7.27 1.03
N ILE A 223 -3.50 6.57 1.97
CA ILE A 223 -3.16 5.15 1.81
C ILE A 223 -4.44 4.29 1.68
N MET A 224 -5.50 4.57 2.44
CA MET A 224 -6.78 3.88 2.27
C MET A 224 -7.43 4.15 0.92
N CYS A 225 -7.33 5.37 0.39
CA CYS A 225 -7.78 5.69 -0.97
C CYS A 225 -6.99 4.91 -2.02
N LEU A 226 -5.65 4.83 -1.88
CA LEU A 226 -4.80 4.04 -2.76
C LEU A 226 -5.13 2.54 -2.68
N ARG A 227 -5.43 2.01 -1.49
CA ARG A 227 -5.93 0.64 -1.32
C ARG A 227 -7.21 0.40 -2.10
N ALA A 228 -8.18 1.31 -2.01
CA ALA A 228 -9.43 1.21 -2.75
C ALA A 228 -9.19 1.24 -4.28
N ILE A 229 -8.30 2.11 -4.75
CA ILE A 229 -7.91 2.19 -6.16
C ILE A 229 -7.23 0.89 -6.63
N MET A 230 -6.31 0.36 -5.84
CA MET A 230 -5.55 -0.87 -6.13
C MET A 230 -6.40 -2.14 -6.06
N ASN A 231 -7.60 -2.09 -5.47
CA ASN A 231 -8.53 -3.20 -5.47
C ASN A 231 -9.17 -3.44 -6.85
N ASN A 232 -9.02 -2.50 -7.79
CA ASN A 232 -9.42 -2.66 -9.19
C ASN A 232 -8.19 -2.89 -10.07
N GLN A 233 -8.28 -3.79 -11.05
CA GLN A 233 -7.16 -4.13 -11.95
C GLN A 233 -6.60 -2.92 -12.72
N ASN A 234 -7.46 -2.04 -13.24
CA ASN A 234 -7.02 -0.83 -13.94
C ASN A 234 -6.34 0.16 -12.98
N GLY A 235 -6.93 0.37 -11.80
CA GLY A 235 -6.34 1.24 -10.77
C GLY A 235 -4.99 0.71 -10.25
N PHE A 236 -4.88 -0.59 -10.03
CA PHE A 236 -3.65 -1.28 -9.65
C PHE A 236 -2.52 -1.05 -10.67
N ASN A 237 -2.81 -1.26 -11.96
CA ASN A 237 -1.84 -1.05 -13.03
C ASN A 237 -1.39 0.41 -13.11
N LEU A 238 -2.32 1.36 -12.98
CA LEU A 238 -1.99 2.79 -12.96
C LEU A 238 -1.06 3.16 -11.78
N VAL A 239 -1.28 2.58 -10.60
CA VAL A 239 -0.43 2.82 -9.43
C VAL A 239 0.98 2.26 -9.64
N ILE A 240 1.12 1.03 -10.15
CA ILE A 240 2.44 0.43 -10.39
C ILE A 240 3.22 1.18 -11.47
N GLN A 241 2.54 1.60 -12.54
CA GLN A 241 3.17 2.31 -13.65
C GLN A 241 3.50 3.78 -13.31
N HIS A 242 2.88 4.35 -12.28
CA HIS A 242 3.14 5.71 -11.87
C HIS A 242 4.51 5.84 -11.19
N THR A 243 5.39 6.65 -11.78
CA THR A 243 6.83 6.76 -11.44
C THR A 243 7.16 6.99 -9.97
N SER A 244 6.26 7.64 -9.22
CA SER A 244 6.49 8.02 -7.83
C SER A 244 5.49 7.40 -6.84
N ALA A 245 4.51 6.62 -7.29
CA ALA A 245 3.41 6.22 -6.42
C ALA A 245 3.91 5.29 -5.31
N LEU A 246 4.64 4.22 -5.67
CA LEU A 246 5.21 3.32 -4.67
C LEU A 246 6.24 4.01 -3.78
N ASN A 247 7.00 4.99 -4.29
CA ASN A 247 7.93 5.77 -3.47
C ASN A 247 7.18 6.50 -2.33
N TYR A 248 6.03 7.12 -2.61
CA TYR A 248 5.22 7.77 -1.58
C TYR A 248 4.51 6.80 -0.64
N ILE A 249 4.06 5.65 -1.16
CA ILE A 249 3.52 4.57 -0.32
C ILE A 249 4.58 4.07 0.66
N THR A 250 5.79 3.75 0.19
CA THR A 250 6.90 3.30 1.03
C THR A 250 7.35 4.37 2.02
N LEU A 251 7.44 5.65 1.60
CA LEU A 251 7.75 6.78 2.50
C LEU A 251 6.74 6.93 3.63
N SER A 252 5.50 6.48 3.44
CA SER A 252 4.48 6.51 4.48
C SER A 252 4.75 5.53 5.63
N LEU A 253 5.72 4.60 5.52
CA LEU A 253 6.16 3.73 6.63
C LEU A 253 6.74 4.51 7.82
N GLN A 254 7.10 5.78 7.64
CA GLN A 254 7.51 6.66 8.73
C GLN A 254 6.36 6.97 9.71
N HIS A 255 5.10 6.74 9.31
CA HIS A 255 3.93 7.00 10.12
C HIS A 255 3.92 6.21 11.44
N LYS A 256 3.70 6.86 12.59
CA LYS A 256 3.76 6.21 13.93
C LYS A 256 2.71 5.13 14.18
N ASN A 257 1.52 5.25 13.57
CA ASN A 257 0.42 4.29 13.75
C ASN A 257 0.70 2.95 13.04
N TYR A 258 0.79 1.87 13.83
CA TYR A 258 1.00 0.50 13.37
C TYR A 258 -0.04 -0.01 12.37
N ARG A 259 -1.31 0.40 12.48
CA ARG A 259 -2.35 0.01 11.50
C ARG A 259 -2.09 0.61 10.12
N CYS A 260 -1.57 1.84 10.07
CA CYS A 260 -1.19 2.47 8.81
C CYS A 260 0.01 1.72 8.20
N LYS A 261 1.03 1.41 9.01
CA LYS A 261 2.19 0.64 8.56
C LYS A 261 1.80 -0.76 8.06
N ALA A 262 0.92 -1.46 8.75
CA ALA A 262 0.42 -2.77 8.35
C ALA A 262 -0.24 -2.70 6.97
N LEU A 263 -1.13 -1.72 6.75
CA LEU A 263 -1.77 -1.52 5.46
C LEU A 263 -0.77 -1.20 4.34
N ILE A 264 0.25 -0.38 4.62
CA ILE A 264 1.31 -0.08 3.64
C ILE A 264 2.06 -1.36 3.25
N LEU A 265 2.42 -2.18 4.24
CA LEU A 265 3.12 -3.45 4.02
C LEU A 265 2.25 -4.46 3.24
N GLU A 266 0.95 -4.53 3.51
CA GLU A 266 0.00 -5.33 2.72
C GLU A 266 -0.02 -4.89 1.25
N LEU A 267 -0.06 -3.58 0.99
CA LEU A 267 -0.05 -3.04 -0.37
C LEU A 267 1.27 -3.36 -1.09
N LEU A 268 2.40 -3.16 -0.43
CA LEU A 268 3.72 -3.44 -1.00
C LEU A 268 3.92 -4.95 -1.22
N ALA A 269 3.44 -5.80 -0.31
CA ALA A 269 3.45 -7.25 -0.46
C ALA A 269 2.63 -7.70 -1.69
N ALA A 270 1.43 -7.13 -1.89
CA ALA A 270 0.61 -7.43 -3.05
C ALA A 270 1.30 -7.04 -4.37
N VAL A 271 1.98 -5.89 -4.41
CA VAL A 271 2.76 -5.50 -5.61
C VAL A 271 3.97 -6.41 -5.80
N CYS A 272 4.64 -6.83 -4.74
CA CYS A 272 5.80 -7.70 -4.82
C CYS A 272 5.51 -9.05 -5.50
N LEU A 273 4.26 -9.53 -5.45
CA LEU A 273 3.83 -10.80 -6.03
C LEU A 273 3.43 -10.73 -7.51
N VAL A 274 3.37 -9.54 -8.12
CA VAL A 274 3.08 -9.42 -9.56
C VAL A 274 4.36 -9.42 -10.39
N GLU A 275 4.23 -9.76 -11.68
CA GLU A 275 5.37 -9.78 -12.61
C GLU A 275 6.07 -8.41 -12.65
N LEU A 276 7.40 -8.42 -12.51
CA LEU A 276 8.26 -7.23 -12.37
C LEU A 276 7.99 -6.35 -11.13
N GLY A 277 7.00 -6.68 -10.29
CA GLY A 277 6.63 -5.86 -9.13
C GLY A 277 7.67 -5.88 -8.01
N HIS A 278 8.40 -6.99 -7.85
CA HIS A 278 9.48 -7.14 -6.86
C HIS A 278 10.56 -6.06 -7.01
N ASP A 279 11.08 -5.88 -8.23
CA ASP A 279 12.11 -4.88 -8.53
C ASP A 279 11.63 -3.44 -8.25
N VAL A 280 10.36 -3.14 -8.54
CA VAL A 280 9.78 -1.81 -8.28
C VAL A 280 9.67 -1.55 -6.77
N VAL A 281 9.30 -2.56 -5.98
CA VAL A 281 9.24 -2.44 -4.51
C VAL A 281 10.65 -2.23 -3.94
N LEU A 282 11.65 -2.99 -4.40
CA LEU A 282 13.04 -2.79 -3.97
C LEU A 282 13.57 -1.40 -4.34
N ALA A 283 13.32 -0.93 -5.56
CA ALA A 283 13.68 0.43 -5.98
C ALA A 283 13.00 1.51 -5.11
N ALA A 284 11.76 1.27 -4.67
CA ALA A 284 11.08 2.17 -3.74
C ALA A 284 11.73 2.17 -2.35
N PHE A 285 12.24 1.04 -1.88
CA PHE A 285 13.03 0.98 -0.64
C PHE A 285 14.44 1.58 -0.79
N ASP A 286 15.06 1.54 -1.97
CA ASP A 286 16.28 2.29 -2.25
C ASP A 286 16.02 3.80 -2.21
N ASN A 287 14.89 4.24 -2.77
CA ASN A 287 14.45 5.63 -2.65
C ASN A 287 14.22 6.01 -1.18
N PHE A 288 13.53 5.15 -0.44
CA PHE A 288 13.27 5.32 0.99
C PHE A 288 14.57 5.48 1.78
N ARG A 289 15.56 4.59 1.56
CA ARG A 289 16.89 4.66 2.17
C ARG A 289 17.53 6.03 1.97
N ILE A 290 17.55 6.53 0.74
CA ILE A 290 18.13 7.86 0.41
C ILE A 290 17.35 8.98 1.10
N LYS A 291 16.01 8.94 1.03
CA LYS A 291 15.15 10.00 1.57
C LYS A 291 15.13 10.04 3.10
N CYS A 292 15.22 8.89 3.74
CA CYS A 292 15.21 8.75 5.19
C CYS A 292 16.62 8.72 5.79
N GLN A 293 17.66 8.77 4.95
CA GLN A 293 19.07 8.72 5.33
C GLN A 293 19.43 7.46 6.12
N GLU A 294 18.86 6.32 5.71
CA GLU A 294 19.23 5.03 6.28
C GLU A 294 20.63 4.62 5.81
N LYS A 295 21.40 3.99 6.70
CA LYS A 295 22.71 3.45 6.33
C LYS A 295 22.54 2.25 5.41
N HIS A 296 21.63 1.36 5.80
CA HIS A 296 21.23 0.16 5.07
C HIS A 296 19.76 0.25 4.68
N ARG A 297 19.37 -0.38 3.57
CA ARG A 297 17.97 -0.47 3.18
C ARG A 297 17.18 -1.25 4.24
N PHE A 298 15.92 -0.89 4.47
CA PHE A 298 15.01 -1.51 5.46
C PHE A 298 15.31 -1.21 6.94
N GLU A 299 16.28 -0.37 7.26
CA GLU A 299 16.74 -0.14 8.64
C GLU A 299 15.62 0.38 9.57
N ILE A 300 14.82 1.36 9.14
CA ILE A 300 13.70 1.91 9.90
C ILE A 300 12.55 0.90 10.02
N LEU A 301 12.30 0.12 8.97
CA LEU A 301 11.33 -0.98 9.02
C LEU A 301 11.75 -1.99 10.09
N MET A 302 13.00 -2.43 10.04
CA MET A 302 13.56 -3.39 10.99
C MET A 302 13.64 -2.83 12.41
N LYS A 303 13.95 -1.55 12.60
CA LYS A 303 13.87 -0.91 13.91
C LYS A 303 12.43 -0.93 14.46
N SER A 304 11.45 -0.61 13.61
CA SER A 304 10.03 -0.64 13.98
C SER A 304 9.51 -2.06 14.23
N PHE A 305 10.12 -3.08 13.64
CA PHE A 305 9.76 -4.48 13.85
C PHE A 305 10.45 -5.08 15.08
N THR A 306 11.74 -4.84 15.28
CA THR A 306 12.55 -5.46 16.35
C THR A 306 12.42 -4.76 17.71
N GLN A 307 12.15 -3.45 17.69
CA GLN A 307 12.00 -2.61 18.87
C GLN A 307 10.70 -1.78 18.80
N PRO A 308 9.53 -2.44 18.70
CA PRO A 308 8.27 -1.72 18.65
C PRO A 308 8.01 -1.03 20.00
N SER A 309 7.48 0.19 19.95
CA SER A 309 7.02 0.93 21.13
C SER A 309 5.86 0.22 21.84
N GLU A 310 5.05 -0.50 21.08
CA GLU A 310 3.92 -1.29 21.53
C GLU A 310 3.80 -2.51 20.61
N PHE A 311 3.60 -3.70 21.18
CA PHE A 311 3.41 -4.91 20.39
C PHE A 311 2.02 -4.91 19.74
N ASN A 312 1.96 -4.69 18.43
CA ASN A 312 0.72 -4.70 17.66
C ASN A 312 0.69 -5.92 16.72
N VAL A 313 -0.13 -6.92 17.05
CA VAL A 313 -0.19 -8.21 16.34
C VAL A 313 -0.41 -8.04 14.83
N ASP A 314 -1.38 -7.21 14.42
CA ASP A 314 -1.70 -7.00 13.00
C ASP A 314 -0.49 -6.48 12.21
N TYR A 315 0.23 -5.51 12.76
CA TYR A 315 1.46 -5.00 12.16
C TYR A 315 2.58 -6.04 12.13
N MET A 316 2.77 -6.80 13.21
CA MET A 316 3.82 -7.82 13.25
C MET A 316 3.58 -8.92 12.22
N VAL A 317 2.33 -9.36 12.05
CA VAL A 317 1.92 -10.30 10.99
C VAL A 317 2.18 -9.71 9.62
N ALA A 318 1.70 -8.50 9.34
CA ALA A 318 1.90 -7.85 8.04
C ALA A 318 3.37 -7.61 7.70
N CYS A 319 4.18 -7.21 8.69
CA CYS A 319 5.62 -6.99 8.53
C CYS A 319 6.36 -8.30 8.26
N MET A 320 6.08 -9.36 9.03
CA MET A 320 6.71 -10.65 8.80
C MET A 320 6.29 -11.25 7.45
N GLN A 321 5.02 -11.14 7.09
CA GLN A 321 4.52 -11.56 5.78
C GLN A 321 5.22 -10.80 4.64
N PHE A 322 5.40 -9.48 4.77
CA PHE A 322 6.14 -8.69 3.79
C PHE A 322 7.59 -9.16 3.67
N ILE A 323 8.28 -9.41 4.79
CA ILE A 323 9.66 -9.93 4.81
C ILE A 323 9.72 -11.30 4.11
N ASN A 324 8.78 -12.20 4.41
CA ASN A 324 8.69 -13.51 3.75
C ASN A 324 8.60 -13.37 2.24
N ILE A 325 7.72 -12.48 1.77
CA ILE A 325 7.49 -12.27 0.34
C ILE A 325 8.73 -11.64 -0.30
N ILE A 326 9.25 -10.52 0.23
CA ILE A 326 10.35 -9.80 -0.41
C ILE A 326 11.64 -10.63 -0.48
N VAL A 327 11.88 -11.52 0.49
CA VAL A 327 13.07 -12.39 0.51
C VAL A 327 12.85 -13.65 -0.33
N HIS A 328 11.72 -14.34 -0.19
CA HIS A 328 11.55 -15.70 -0.71
C HIS A 328 10.81 -15.81 -2.05
N SER A 329 10.19 -14.75 -2.56
CA SER A 329 9.47 -14.79 -3.84
C SER A 329 10.38 -14.70 -5.09
N VAL A 330 11.67 -14.41 -4.90
CA VAL A 330 12.64 -14.28 -6.01
C VAL A 330 13.01 -15.63 -6.62
N GLN A 331 13.27 -15.63 -7.94
CA GLN A 331 13.61 -16.84 -8.68
C GLN A 331 15.08 -17.26 -8.54
N ASP A 332 16.00 -16.29 -8.45
CA ASP A 332 17.43 -16.56 -8.28
C ASP A 332 17.74 -16.89 -6.81
N MET A 333 18.20 -18.12 -6.56
CA MET A 333 18.51 -18.61 -5.21
C MET A 333 19.70 -17.87 -4.59
N ASN A 334 20.69 -17.43 -5.39
CA ASN A 334 21.78 -16.61 -4.85
C ASN A 334 21.27 -15.25 -4.40
N TYR A 335 20.36 -14.67 -5.17
CA TYR A 335 19.72 -13.41 -4.82
C TYR A 335 18.84 -13.54 -3.58
N ARG A 336 18.16 -14.67 -3.42
CA ARG A 336 17.40 -15.01 -2.20
C ARG A 336 18.31 -15.04 -0.96
N VAL A 337 19.45 -15.72 -1.05
CA VAL A 337 20.44 -15.75 0.04
C VAL A 337 20.98 -14.35 0.34
N TYR A 338 21.26 -13.54 -0.69
CA TYR A 338 21.68 -12.15 -0.51
C TYR A 338 20.65 -11.31 0.26
N LEU A 339 19.36 -11.38 -0.11
CA LEU A 339 18.29 -10.66 0.59
C LEU A 339 18.11 -11.18 2.02
N GLN A 340 18.22 -12.49 2.24
CA GLN A 340 18.17 -13.08 3.58
C GLN A 340 19.30 -12.53 4.47
N GLU A 341 20.53 -12.48 3.95
CA GLU A 341 21.67 -11.93 4.70
C GLU A 341 21.52 -10.42 4.96
N GLU A 342 20.89 -9.66 4.06
CA GLU A 342 20.58 -8.24 4.29
C GLU A 342 19.69 -8.05 5.54
N PHE A 343 18.63 -8.85 5.69
CA PHE A 343 17.77 -8.80 6.88
C PHE A 343 18.44 -9.35 8.14
N LYS A 344 19.28 -10.38 8.01
CA LYS A 344 20.09 -10.92 9.11
C LYS A 344 21.05 -9.88 9.68
N LEU A 345 21.71 -9.09 8.81
CA LEU A 345 22.58 -7.98 9.24
C LEU A 345 21.82 -6.88 10.00
N LEU A 346 20.50 -6.78 9.81
CA LEU A 346 19.61 -5.89 10.55
C LEU A 346 19.05 -6.52 11.84
N GLY A 347 19.55 -7.71 12.23
CA GLY A 347 19.19 -8.39 13.48
C GLY A 347 17.87 -9.15 13.43
N LEU A 348 17.41 -9.57 12.25
CA LEU A 348 16.16 -10.34 12.12
C LEU A 348 16.24 -11.66 12.90
N ASP A 349 17.30 -12.44 12.74
CA ASP A 349 17.41 -13.80 13.27
C ASP A 349 17.34 -13.83 14.81
N GLU A 350 18.09 -12.95 15.49
CA GLU A 350 18.02 -12.83 16.95
C GLU A 350 16.64 -12.38 17.43
N CYS A 351 16.01 -11.49 16.67
CA CYS A 351 14.68 -10.99 17.00
C CYS A 351 13.61 -12.08 16.87
N LEU A 352 13.66 -12.91 15.82
CA LEU A 352 12.70 -14.00 15.61
C LEU A 352 12.79 -15.04 16.73
N LYS A 353 14.00 -15.42 17.15
CA LYS A 353 14.21 -16.32 18.30
C LYS A 353 13.56 -15.77 19.57
N LYS A 354 13.80 -14.48 19.86
CA LYS A 354 13.17 -13.79 20.99
C LYS A 354 11.65 -13.78 20.90
N TYR A 355 11.07 -13.59 19.70
CA TYR A 355 9.62 -13.57 19.53
C TYR A 355 8.95 -14.93 19.65
N LEU A 356 9.62 -16.01 19.23
CA LEU A 356 9.13 -17.37 19.46
C LEU A 356 9.00 -17.68 20.96
N GLU A 357 9.89 -17.12 21.79
CA GLU A 357 9.84 -17.30 23.26
C GLU A 357 8.79 -16.40 23.93
N ILE A 358 8.75 -15.12 23.57
CA ILE A 358 7.94 -14.12 24.30
C ILE A 358 6.48 -14.09 23.83
N HIS A 359 6.20 -14.39 22.56
CA HIS A 359 4.88 -14.23 21.94
C HIS A 359 4.32 -15.56 21.41
N SER A 360 4.66 -16.67 22.07
CA SER A 360 4.27 -18.03 21.69
C SER A 360 2.76 -18.24 21.55
N GLU A 361 1.95 -17.40 22.21
CA GLU A 361 0.49 -17.41 22.15
C GLU A 361 -0.11 -16.70 20.91
N CYS A 362 0.72 -16.03 20.10
CA CYS A 362 0.27 -15.28 18.93
C CYS A 362 0.29 -16.16 17.67
N ASP A 363 -0.63 -17.13 17.57
CA ASP A 363 -0.65 -18.17 16.52
C ASP A 363 -0.39 -17.65 15.09
N LEU A 364 -1.10 -16.60 14.67
CA LEU A 364 -0.97 -16.04 13.31
C LEU A 364 0.43 -15.45 13.06
N PHE A 365 1.01 -14.82 14.07
CA PHE A 365 2.34 -14.23 13.95
C PHE A 365 3.42 -15.31 13.95
N ILE A 366 3.31 -16.28 14.87
CA ILE A 366 4.23 -17.42 14.97
C ILE A 366 4.21 -18.25 13.69
N LEU A 367 3.04 -18.43 13.07
CA LEU A 367 2.93 -19.08 11.76
C LEU A 367 3.74 -18.36 10.67
N GLN A 368 3.76 -17.02 10.66
CA GLN A 368 4.59 -16.25 9.71
C GLN A 368 6.08 -16.41 10.00
N ILE A 369 6.48 -16.50 11.27
CA ILE A 369 7.88 -16.77 11.66
C ILE A 369 8.30 -18.15 11.18
N HIS A 370 7.49 -19.19 11.44
CA HIS A 370 7.78 -20.54 10.96
C HIS A 370 7.88 -20.60 9.43
N ALA A 371 6.95 -19.94 8.71
CA ALA A 371 7.01 -19.87 7.27
C ALA A 371 8.32 -19.25 6.73
N PHE A 372 8.93 -18.31 7.45
CA PHE A 372 10.26 -17.78 7.13
C PHE A 372 11.37 -18.80 7.41
N LEU A 373 11.36 -19.39 8.61
CA LEU A 373 12.39 -20.33 9.04
C LEU A 373 12.42 -21.61 8.20
N ASP A 374 11.25 -22.12 7.81
CA ASP A 374 11.12 -23.28 6.91
C ASP A 374 11.71 -22.99 5.51
N ASN A 375 11.78 -21.72 5.14
CA ASN A 375 12.29 -21.21 3.87
C ASN A 375 13.70 -20.63 3.96
N TYR A 376 14.34 -20.72 5.13
CA TYR A 376 15.65 -20.15 5.39
C TYR A 376 16.76 -20.99 4.76
N PHE A 377 17.71 -20.32 4.10
CA PHE A 377 18.89 -20.96 3.52
C PHE A 377 20.05 -20.98 4.51
N ASP A 378 20.44 -22.16 4.96
CA ASP A 378 21.73 -22.38 5.62
C ASP A 378 22.73 -22.94 4.61
N VAL A 379 23.54 -22.06 4.03
CA VAL A 379 24.54 -22.44 3.01
C VAL A 379 25.61 -23.36 3.60
N GLY A 380 25.93 -23.22 4.89
CA GLY A 380 26.89 -24.08 5.57
C GLY A 380 26.38 -25.51 5.67
N GLN A 381 25.15 -25.67 6.19
CA GLN A 381 24.50 -26.97 6.28
C GLN A 381 24.34 -27.63 4.90
N LEU A 382 23.94 -26.86 3.87
CA LEU A 382 23.79 -27.38 2.52
C LEU A 382 25.11 -27.89 1.92
N LEU A 383 26.23 -27.24 2.26
CA LEU A 383 27.56 -27.69 1.82
C LEU A 383 27.94 -29.01 2.52
N GLU A 384 27.76 -29.09 3.83
CA GLU A 384 28.01 -30.31 4.62
C GLU A 384 27.14 -31.49 4.14
N ASP A 385 25.86 -31.24 3.85
CA ASP A 385 24.94 -32.23 3.30
C ASP A 385 25.36 -32.71 1.91
N SER A 386 25.88 -31.80 1.07
CA SER A 386 26.39 -32.13 -0.25
C SER A 386 27.64 -33.01 -0.17
N GLU A 387 28.57 -32.72 0.73
CA GLU A 387 29.76 -33.55 0.97
C GLU A 387 29.38 -34.93 1.49
N THR A 388 28.45 -34.99 2.45
CA THR A 388 27.94 -36.24 3.01
C THR A 388 27.25 -37.08 1.94
N LYS A 389 26.45 -36.45 1.08
CA LYS A 389 25.82 -37.12 -0.07
C LYS A 389 26.87 -37.71 -1.02
N GLN A 390 27.96 -36.99 -1.29
CA GLN A 390 29.02 -37.49 -2.16
C GLN A 390 29.72 -38.73 -1.57
N GLN A 391 29.96 -38.73 -0.25
CA GLN A 391 30.52 -39.89 0.45
C GLN A 391 29.56 -41.10 0.40
N ALA A 392 28.26 -40.87 0.62
CA ALA A 392 27.25 -41.92 0.55
C ALA A 392 27.14 -42.52 -0.87
N ILE A 393 27.20 -41.70 -1.92
CA ILE A 393 27.23 -42.18 -3.31
C ILE A 393 28.46 -43.05 -3.55
N GLY A 394 29.63 -42.65 -3.05
CA GLY A 394 30.84 -43.47 -3.12
C GLY A 394 30.63 -44.83 -2.46
N LYS A 395 30.01 -44.86 -1.28
CA LYS A 395 29.74 -46.10 -0.57
C LYS A 395 28.74 -47.01 -1.29
N VAL A 396 27.71 -46.44 -1.90
CA VAL A 396 26.77 -47.18 -2.74
C VAL A 396 27.49 -47.84 -3.92
N SER A 397 28.37 -47.11 -4.61
CA SER A 397 29.16 -47.67 -5.72
C SER A 397 30.03 -48.85 -5.29
N GLU A 398 30.68 -48.78 -4.13
CA GLU A 398 31.48 -49.90 -3.59
C GLU A 398 30.61 -51.13 -3.30
N LEU A 399 29.42 -50.92 -2.72
CA LEU A 399 28.50 -52.00 -2.39
C LEU A 399 27.90 -52.64 -3.64
N GLU A 400 27.63 -51.85 -4.69
CA GLU A 400 27.18 -52.34 -5.99
C GLU A 400 28.25 -53.22 -6.66
N GLU A 401 29.53 -52.83 -6.58
CA GLU A 401 30.64 -53.65 -7.10
C GLU A 401 30.75 -54.97 -6.33
N GLN A 402 30.68 -54.93 -4.99
CA GLN A 402 30.72 -56.14 -4.17
C GLN A 402 29.54 -57.08 -4.44
N LEU A 403 28.34 -56.53 -4.65
CA LEU A 403 27.17 -57.30 -5.04
C LEU A 403 27.33 -57.93 -6.42
N ALA A 404 27.88 -57.21 -7.40
CA ALA A 404 28.14 -57.75 -8.73
C ALA A 404 29.10 -58.94 -8.67
N ILE A 405 30.22 -58.80 -7.95
CA ILE A 405 31.20 -59.89 -7.74
C ILE A 405 30.55 -61.09 -7.04
N THR A 406 29.75 -60.84 -6.01
CA THR A 406 29.08 -61.91 -5.27
C THR A 406 28.06 -62.65 -6.14
N ASN A 407 27.30 -61.91 -6.97
CA ASN A 407 26.32 -62.49 -7.90
C ASN A 407 27.00 -63.32 -9.00
N GLU A 408 28.10 -62.83 -9.58
CA GLU A 408 28.88 -63.59 -10.55
C GLU A 408 29.37 -64.91 -9.94
N ARG A 409 29.89 -64.86 -8.71
CA ARG A 409 30.33 -66.04 -7.98
C ARG A 409 29.20 -67.02 -7.65
N ILE A 410 27.99 -66.53 -7.38
CA ILE A 410 26.80 -67.38 -7.19
C ILE A 410 26.45 -68.08 -8.52
N GLN A 411 26.43 -67.36 -9.64
CA GLN A 411 26.16 -67.94 -10.97
C GLN A 411 27.18 -69.01 -11.37
N GLU A 412 28.47 -68.79 -11.08
CA GLU A 412 29.52 -69.80 -11.28
C GLU A 412 29.26 -71.09 -10.48
N LEU A 413 28.82 -70.96 -9.23
CA LEU A 413 28.49 -72.11 -8.38
C LEU A 413 27.23 -72.85 -8.87
N GLU A 414 26.20 -72.13 -9.30
CA GLU A 414 24.96 -72.70 -9.84
C GLU A 414 25.20 -73.46 -11.15
N SER A 415 26.01 -72.91 -12.05
CA SER A 415 26.41 -73.57 -13.31
C SER A 415 27.34 -74.78 -13.06
N GLY A 416 28.26 -74.69 -12.10
CA GLY A 416 29.13 -75.79 -11.68
C GLY A 416 28.37 -76.96 -11.05
N ASN A 417 27.27 -76.70 -10.33
CA ASN A 417 26.39 -77.74 -9.80
C ASN A 417 25.49 -78.37 -10.87
N SER A 418 25.04 -77.58 -11.85
CA SER A 418 24.20 -78.09 -12.95
C SER A 418 24.96 -79.03 -13.90
N ASN A 419 26.28 -78.88 -14.02
CA ASN A 419 27.14 -79.77 -14.82
C ASN A 419 27.54 -81.08 -14.11
N LYS A 420 27.15 -81.27 -12.84
CA LYS A 420 27.45 -82.46 -12.03
C LYS A 420 26.26 -83.42 -11.86
N ILE A 421 25.13 -83.10 -12.49
CA ILE A 421 23.94 -83.94 -12.61
C ILE A 421 23.88 -84.45 -14.05
#